data_AF-W4QVX2-F1
#
_entry.id   AF-W4QVX2-F1
#
_cell.length_a   1.000
_cell.length_b   1.000
_cell.length_c   1.000
_cell.angle_alpha   90.00
_cell.angle_beta   90.00
_cell.angle_gamma   90.00
#
_symmetry.space_group_name_H-M   'P 1'
#
loop_
_entity.id
_entity.type
_entity.pdbx_description
1 polymer ?
#
loop_
_entity_poly.entity_id
_entity_poly.type
_entity_poly.pdbx_seq_one_letter_code
_entity_poly.pdbx_strand_id
1 'polypeptide(L)'
;MNNNFTLSSNPTSSFLQWMSQGLISTFKENGFSYTDNHEDPLQLVFHFVSEDDIKPFRRKAQATFVVGVLESKGKPYDLFTEIYPFLVRSLANHFMYINHRAGTTEVHFLTPEQGCYSITYEEGQETAFFEKFTNALNH
;
A
#
# COMPACT_ATOMS: atom_id res chain seq x y z
N MET A 1 -6.85 14.13 -17.61
CA MET A 1 -6.53 12.71 -17.35
C MET A 1 -7.36 12.28 -16.16
N ASN A 2 -8.03 11.13 -16.22
CA ASN A 2 -8.73 10.59 -15.03
C ASN A 2 -7.70 9.92 -14.12
N ASN A 3 -7.40 10.53 -12.98
CA ASN A 3 -6.50 9.99 -11.97
C ASN A 3 -7.26 9.10 -10.98
N ASN A 4 -7.90 8.06 -11.52
CA ASN A 4 -8.73 7.17 -10.73
C ASN A 4 -7.85 6.21 -9.90
N PHE A 5 -8.21 6.03 -8.63
CA PHE A 5 -7.63 5.01 -7.77
C PHE A 5 -8.70 4.25 -7.00
N THR A 6 -8.34 3.06 -6.54
CA THR A 6 -9.24 2.21 -5.77
C THR A 6 -8.48 1.41 -4.71
N LEU A 7 -9.26 0.82 -3.79
CA LEU A 7 -8.79 -0.17 -2.84
C LEU A 7 -9.27 -1.55 -3.31
N SER A 8 -8.36 -2.51 -3.36
CA SER A 8 -8.67 -3.89 -3.73
C SER A 8 -8.44 -4.81 -2.53
N SER A 9 -9.36 -5.75 -2.34
CA SER A 9 -9.50 -6.56 -1.11
C SER A 9 -9.90 -5.72 0.10
N ASN A 10 -10.52 -6.36 1.09
CA ASN A 10 -10.96 -5.67 2.29
C ASN A 10 -9.83 -5.58 3.32
N PRO A 11 -9.57 -4.40 3.91
CA PRO A 11 -8.64 -4.28 5.04
C PRO A 11 -9.14 -5.09 6.24
N THR A 12 -8.28 -5.99 6.74
CA THR A 12 -8.66 -7.01 7.74
C THR A 12 -8.46 -6.58 9.19
N SER A 13 -7.80 -5.44 9.43
CA SER A 13 -7.53 -4.91 10.76
C SER A 13 -8.04 -3.48 10.92
N SER A 14 -8.19 -3.04 12.17
CA SER A 14 -8.55 -1.65 12.49
C SER A 14 -7.49 -0.66 11.99
N PHE A 15 -6.20 -1.02 12.01
CA PHE A 15 -5.15 -0.16 11.48
C PHE A 15 -5.27 0.00 9.96
N LEU A 16 -5.45 -1.09 9.23
CA LEU A 16 -5.62 -1.01 7.77
C LEU A 16 -6.90 -0.29 7.36
N GLN A 17 -7.99 -0.41 8.12
CA GLN A 17 -9.23 0.35 7.90
C GLN A 17 -9.03 1.85 8.13
N TRP A 18 -8.34 2.23 9.20
CA TRP A 18 -7.98 3.62 9.47
C TRP A 18 -7.05 4.17 8.38
N MET A 19 -6.00 3.42 8.03
CA MET A 19 -5.04 3.79 7.00
C MET A 19 -5.71 3.92 5.64
N SER A 20 -6.65 3.04 5.30
CA SER A 20 -7.36 3.09 4.02
C SER A 20 -8.21 4.36 3.90
N GLN A 21 -8.85 4.80 4.99
CA GLN A 21 -9.58 6.07 5.02
C GLN A 21 -8.64 7.27 4.89
N GLY A 22 -7.50 7.25 5.57
CA GLY A 22 -6.47 8.29 5.45
C GLY A 22 -5.93 8.39 4.02
N LEU A 23 -5.54 7.27 3.41
CA LEU A 23 -5.11 7.22 2.01
C LEU A 23 -6.19 7.77 1.07
N ILE A 24 -7.46 7.41 1.27
CA ILE A 24 -8.55 7.95 0.45
C ILE A 24 -8.61 9.47 0.55
N SER A 25 -8.59 10.04 1.76
CA SER A 25 -8.66 11.49 1.97
C SER A 25 -7.48 12.19 1.33
N THR A 26 -6.26 11.74 1.65
CA THR A 26 -5.02 12.38 1.20
C THR A 26 -4.87 12.32 -0.31
N PHE A 27 -5.16 11.17 -0.96
CA PHE A 27 -5.06 11.08 -2.42
C PHE A 27 -6.12 11.94 -3.11
N LYS A 28 -7.34 12.05 -2.55
CA LYS A 28 -8.37 12.97 -3.07
C LYS A 28 -7.93 14.44 -2.99
N GLU A 29 -7.34 14.85 -1.86
CA GLU A 29 -6.78 16.19 -1.68
C GLU A 29 -5.64 16.49 -2.68
N ASN A 30 -4.91 15.45 -3.10
CA ASN A 30 -3.85 15.54 -4.11
C ASN A 30 -4.34 15.34 -5.56
N GLY A 31 -5.66 15.40 -5.80
CA GLY A 31 -6.24 15.44 -7.15
C GLY A 31 -6.57 14.07 -7.76
N PHE A 32 -6.48 12.98 -7.00
CA PHE A 32 -6.99 11.68 -7.43
C PHE A 32 -8.49 11.56 -7.21
N SER A 33 -9.13 10.69 -7.98
CA SER A 33 -10.56 10.36 -7.84
C SER A 33 -10.72 8.93 -7.34
N TYR A 34 -11.28 8.77 -6.14
CA TYR A 34 -11.57 7.44 -5.61
C TYR A 34 -12.78 6.83 -6.35
N THR A 35 -12.68 5.56 -6.75
CA THR A 35 -13.78 4.79 -7.36
C THR A 35 -13.85 3.38 -6.79
N ASP A 36 -15.05 2.90 -6.47
CA ASP A 36 -15.31 1.48 -6.17
C ASP A 36 -15.56 0.65 -7.44
N ASN A 37 -15.62 1.30 -8.61
CA ASN A 37 -15.83 0.62 -9.88
C ASN A 37 -14.50 0.12 -10.47
N HIS A 38 -14.22 -1.17 -10.30
CA HIS A 38 -13.05 -1.84 -10.89
C HIS A 38 -13.11 -2.04 -12.42
N GLU A 39 -14.19 -1.62 -13.08
CA GLU A 39 -14.27 -1.54 -14.54
C GLU A 39 -13.71 -0.24 -15.10
N ASP A 40 -13.61 0.82 -14.29
CA ASP A 40 -13.03 2.08 -14.73
C ASP A 40 -11.53 1.91 -15.03
N PRO A 41 -10.94 2.71 -15.94
CA PRO A 41 -9.50 2.79 -16.07
C PRO A 41 -8.86 3.26 -14.76
N LEU A 42 -8.08 2.40 -14.11
CA LEU A 42 -7.39 2.68 -12.85
C LEU A 42 -5.93 3.04 -13.10
N GLN A 43 -5.48 4.16 -12.52
CA GLN A 43 -4.07 4.52 -12.49
C GLN A 43 -3.36 3.91 -11.28
N LEU A 44 -4.04 3.84 -10.14
CA LEU A 44 -3.47 3.37 -8.88
C LEU A 44 -4.41 2.39 -8.17
N VAL A 45 -3.85 1.33 -7.61
CA VAL A 45 -4.58 0.35 -6.79
C VAL A 45 -3.78 0.06 -5.53
N PHE A 46 -4.40 0.25 -4.36
CA PHE A 46 -3.88 -0.33 -3.12
C PHE A 46 -4.52 -1.71 -2.94
N HIS A 47 -3.72 -2.76 -3.03
CA HIS A 47 -4.18 -4.14 -2.94
C HIS A 47 -3.77 -4.76 -1.60
N PHE A 48 -4.73 -4.96 -0.71
CA PHE A 48 -4.49 -5.57 0.59
C PHE A 48 -4.29 -7.08 0.45
N VAL A 49 -3.18 -7.58 0.99
CA VAL A 49 -2.78 -8.98 0.95
C VAL A 49 -2.68 -9.57 2.36
N SER A 50 -2.82 -10.89 2.46
CA SER A 50 -2.65 -11.66 3.70
C SER A 50 -1.47 -12.61 3.58
N GLU A 51 -0.83 -12.92 4.72
CA GLU A 51 0.22 -13.95 4.79
C GLU A 51 -0.30 -15.33 4.38
N ASP A 52 -1.55 -15.64 4.76
CA ASP A 52 -2.13 -16.97 4.61
C ASP A 52 -2.73 -17.22 3.21
N ASP A 53 -3.07 -16.16 2.48
CA ASP A 53 -3.72 -16.24 1.17
C ASP A 53 -3.33 -15.03 0.29
N ILE A 54 -2.19 -15.16 -0.39
CA ILE A 54 -1.67 -14.12 -1.28
C ILE A 54 -2.38 -14.25 -2.63
N LYS A 55 -3.32 -13.35 -2.90
CA LYS A 55 -3.98 -13.26 -4.21
C LYS A 55 -3.23 -12.27 -5.10
N PRO A 56 -2.94 -12.63 -6.37
CA PRO A 56 -2.39 -11.68 -7.33
C PRO A 56 -3.46 -10.68 -7.76
N PHE A 57 -3.10 -9.40 -7.85
CA PHE A 57 -3.93 -8.42 -8.52
C PHE A 57 -3.61 -8.38 -10.02
N ARG A 58 -4.51 -8.91 -10.85
CA ARG A 58 -4.35 -8.88 -12.32
C ARG A 58 -4.93 -7.58 -12.88
N ARG A 59 -4.05 -6.63 -13.18
CA ARG A 59 -4.44 -5.36 -13.82
C ARG A 59 -5.05 -5.59 -15.20
N LYS A 60 -6.16 -4.89 -15.49
CA LYS A 60 -6.81 -4.88 -16.81
C LYS A 60 -6.05 -4.01 -17.81
N ALA A 61 -5.56 -2.85 -17.36
CA ALA A 61 -4.74 -1.96 -18.15
C ALA A 61 -3.26 -2.09 -17.77
N GLN A 62 -2.36 -2.07 -18.75
CA GLN A 62 -0.92 -2.18 -18.50
C GLN A 62 -0.36 -1.01 -17.68
N ALA A 63 -0.97 0.18 -17.81
CA ALA A 63 -0.58 1.40 -17.11
C ALA A 63 -1.05 1.47 -15.65
N THR A 64 -1.79 0.48 -15.14
CA THR A 64 -2.21 0.47 -13.73
C THR A 64 -1.02 0.17 -12.83
N PHE A 65 -0.75 1.09 -11.90
CA PHE A 65 0.22 0.96 -10.84
C PHE A 65 -0.40 0.30 -9.61
N VAL A 66 0.23 -0.76 -9.10
CA VAL A 66 -0.30 -1.57 -8.00
C VAL A 66 0.61 -1.47 -6.79
N VAL A 67 0.06 -1.08 -5.65
CA VAL A 67 0.72 -1.08 -4.34
C VAL A 67 0.15 -2.23 -3.52
N GLY A 68 0.93 -3.29 -3.31
CA GLY A 68 0.56 -4.38 -2.40
C GLY A 68 0.74 -3.94 -0.95
N VAL A 69 -0.20 -4.27 -0.07
CA VAL A 69 -0.18 -3.85 1.34
C VAL A 69 -0.30 -5.08 2.24
N LEU A 70 0.73 -5.35 3.04
CA LEU A 70 0.77 -6.42 4.02
C LEU A 70 0.99 -5.85 5.41
N GLU A 71 0.16 -6.25 6.37
CA GLU A 71 0.33 -5.91 7.78
C GLU A 71 0.76 -7.16 8.57
N SER A 72 1.70 -6.96 9.49
CA SER A 72 2.19 -7.98 10.43
C SER A 72 2.25 -7.44 11.85
N LYS A 73 2.00 -8.35 12.80
CA LYS A 73 2.01 -8.06 14.24
C LYS A 73 3.38 -8.37 14.84
N GLY A 74 4.42 -7.69 14.39
CA GLY A 74 5.72 -7.68 15.05
C GLY A 74 6.66 -8.82 14.67
N LYS A 75 6.37 -9.59 13.61
CA LYS A 75 7.33 -10.56 13.08
C LYS A 75 8.50 -9.80 12.43
N PRO A 76 9.75 -10.05 12.85
CA PRO A 76 10.89 -9.56 12.10
C PRO A 76 10.98 -10.40 10.82
N TYR A 77 10.69 -9.78 9.69
CA TYR A 77 10.95 -10.38 8.39
C TYR A 77 12.19 -9.76 7.79
N ASP A 78 13.05 -10.60 7.22
CA ASP A 78 14.03 -10.11 6.26
C ASP A 78 13.30 -9.63 5.00
N LEU A 79 13.40 -8.33 4.72
CA LEU A 79 12.61 -7.69 3.67
C LEU A 79 12.90 -8.28 2.28
N PHE A 80 14.13 -8.73 2.02
CA PHE A 80 14.52 -9.24 0.70
C PHE A 80 14.22 -10.72 0.53
N THR A 81 14.35 -11.53 1.57
CA THR A 81 14.16 -12.98 1.47
C THR A 81 12.75 -13.41 1.85
N GLU A 82 12.08 -12.69 2.76
CA GLU A 82 10.77 -13.06 3.29
C GLU A 82 9.64 -12.18 2.74
N ILE A 83 9.85 -10.87 2.59
CA ILE A 83 8.80 -9.96 2.09
C ILE A 83 8.79 -9.84 0.55
N TYR A 84 9.95 -9.76 -0.10
CA TYR A 84 10.02 -9.65 -1.57
C TYR A 84 9.20 -10.71 -2.33
N PRO A 85 9.11 -11.99 -1.90
CA PRO A 85 8.21 -12.95 -2.52
C PRO A 85 6.73 -12.51 -2.56
N PHE A 86 6.25 -11.75 -1.58
CA PHE A 86 4.90 -11.21 -1.57
C PHE A 86 4.69 -10.14 -2.63
N LEU A 87 5.69 -9.28 -2.85
CA LEU A 87 5.68 -8.29 -3.94
C LEU A 87 5.47 -8.99 -5.29
N VAL A 88 6.28 -10.02 -5.56
CA VAL A 88 6.20 -10.78 -6.82
C VAL A 88 4.87 -11.53 -6.94
N ARG A 89 4.44 -12.23 -5.88
CA ARG A 89 3.21 -13.05 -5.90
C ARG A 89 1.92 -12.22 -6.01
N SER A 90 1.92 -11.02 -5.46
CA SER A 90 0.80 -10.08 -5.56
C SER A 90 0.74 -9.34 -6.91
N LEU A 91 1.79 -9.46 -7.73
CA LEU A 91 2.00 -8.70 -8.97
C LEU A 91 2.04 -7.17 -8.74
N ALA A 92 2.53 -6.75 -7.58
CA ALA A 92 2.60 -5.34 -7.23
C ALA A 92 3.82 -4.65 -7.84
N ASN A 93 3.66 -3.37 -8.22
CA ASN A 93 4.75 -2.49 -8.61
C ASN A 93 5.56 -2.02 -7.39
N HIS A 94 4.86 -1.74 -6.30
CA HIS A 94 5.42 -1.38 -5.01
C HIS A 94 4.78 -2.22 -3.92
N PHE A 95 5.51 -2.47 -2.84
CA PHE A 95 4.98 -3.24 -1.72
C PHE A 95 5.20 -2.50 -0.41
N MET A 96 4.11 -2.28 0.30
CA MET A 96 4.07 -1.71 1.64
C MET A 96 3.97 -2.85 2.65
N TYR A 97 5.02 -3.03 3.45
CA TYR A 97 5.03 -3.93 4.58
C TYR A 97 4.93 -3.12 5.87
N ILE A 98 3.81 -3.27 6.59
CA ILE A 98 3.49 -2.57 7.82
C ILE A 98 3.78 -3.52 8.99
N ASN A 99 4.63 -3.08 9.91
CA ASN A 99 5.03 -3.86 11.06
C ASN A 99 4.77 -3.10 12.36
N HIS A 100 3.98 -3.71 13.24
CA HIS A 100 3.71 -3.18 14.57
C HIS A 100 4.64 -3.83 15.60
N ARG A 101 5.65 -3.11 16.10
CA ARG A 101 6.66 -3.66 17.03
C ARG A 101 6.87 -2.73 18.22
N ALA A 102 6.76 -3.27 19.44
CA ALA A 102 7.10 -2.55 20.68
C ALA A 102 6.45 -1.15 20.82
N GLY A 103 5.21 -1.01 20.34
CA GLY A 103 4.48 0.26 20.37
C GLY A 103 4.79 1.22 19.23
N THR A 104 5.71 0.89 18.33
CA THR A 104 5.96 1.63 17.09
C THR A 104 5.33 0.91 15.90
N THR A 105 4.94 1.69 14.90
CA THR A 105 4.48 1.17 13.62
C THR A 105 5.44 1.64 12.53
N GLU A 106 6.07 0.70 11.85
CA GLU A 106 6.98 0.96 10.74
C GLU A 106 6.32 0.53 9.44
N VAL A 107 6.45 1.35 8.40
CA VAL A 107 6.00 1.03 7.04
C VAL A 107 7.22 0.99 6.15
N HIS A 108 7.54 -0.21 5.67
CA HIS A 108 8.62 -0.46 4.72
C HIS A 108 8.05 -0.49 3.31
N PHE A 109 8.70 0.24 2.41
CA PHE A 109 8.39 0.26 1.00
C PHE A 109 9.45 -0.53 0.25
N LEU A 110 9.03 -1.54 -0.48
CA LEU A 110 9.88 -2.35 -1.33
C LEU A 110 9.50 -2.12 -2.79
N THR A 111 10.52 -1.98 -3.61
CA THR A 111 10.36 -1.86 -5.06
C THR A 111 11.34 -2.82 -5.74
N PRO A 112 11.00 -3.39 -6.90
CA PRO A 112 11.95 -4.22 -7.65
C PRO A 112 13.22 -3.45 -8.07
N GLU A 113 13.10 -2.14 -8.30
CA GLU A 113 14.12 -1.33 -8.96
C GLU A 113 14.94 -0.46 -7.99
N GLN A 114 14.31 0.15 -6.98
CA GLN A 114 14.91 1.15 -6.10
C GLN A 114 15.30 0.62 -4.72
N GLY A 115 15.05 -0.67 -4.44
CA GLY A 115 15.36 -1.29 -3.16
C GLY A 115 14.30 -1.00 -2.09
N CYS A 116 14.73 -0.80 -0.85
CA CYS A 116 13.86 -0.70 0.32
C CYS A 116 14.12 0.59 1.12
N TYR A 117 13.05 1.28 1.52
CA TYR A 117 13.08 2.38 2.49
C TYR A 117 11.93 2.24 3.50
N SER A 118 11.97 3.00 4.60
CA SER A 118 10.95 2.91 5.64
C SER A 118 10.58 4.27 6.21
N ILE A 119 9.33 4.38 6.65
CA ILE A 119 8.84 5.49 7.46
C ILE A 119 8.26 4.95 8.77
N THR A 120 8.42 5.68 9.85
CA THR A 120 7.81 5.37 11.14
C THR A 120 6.55 6.22 11.31
N TYR A 121 5.47 5.60 11.75
CA TYR A 121 4.28 6.30 12.20
C TYR A 121 4.46 6.72 13.66
N GLU A 122 4.24 8.00 13.91
CA GLU A 122 4.21 8.62 15.22
C GLU A 122 2.78 9.12 15.48
N GLU A 123 2.23 8.77 16.64
CA GLU A 123 0.89 9.18 17.04
C GLU A 123 0.76 10.72 17.06
N GLY A 124 -0.32 11.26 16.49
CA GLY A 124 -0.54 12.70 16.38
C GLY A 124 0.18 13.38 15.21
N GLN A 125 0.82 12.61 14.32
CA GLN A 125 1.46 13.09 13.09
C GLN A 125 0.80 12.52 11.81
N GLU A 126 -0.51 12.28 11.85
CA GLU A 126 -1.25 11.56 10.80
C GLU A 126 -1.14 12.26 9.44
N THR A 127 -1.33 13.57 9.38
CA THR A 127 -1.24 14.33 8.12
C THR A 127 0.14 14.19 7.49
N ALA A 128 1.20 14.45 8.27
CA ALA A 128 2.57 14.34 7.79
C ALA A 128 2.94 12.89 7.43
N PHE A 129 2.34 11.90 8.10
CA PHE A 129 2.50 10.49 7.76
C PHE A 129 1.88 10.18 6.40
N PHE A 130 0.61 10.56 6.15
CA PHE A 130 -0.07 10.29 4.88
C PHE A 130 0.52 11.07 3.70
N GLU A 131 1.00 12.29 3.90
CA GLU A 131 1.71 13.08 2.88
C GLU A 131 2.99 12.39 2.38
N LYS A 132 3.66 11.58 3.22
CA LYS A 132 4.81 10.80 2.77
C LYS A 132 4.41 9.74 1.73
N PHE A 133 3.19 9.20 1.77
CA PHE A 133 2.73 8.20 0.81
C PHE A 133 2.48 8.79 -0.57
N THR A 134 1.91 9.99 -0.67
CA THR A 134 1.71 10.63 -1.98
C THR A 134 3.05 10.94 -2.64
N ASN A 135 4.04 11.42 -1.88
CA ASN A 135 5.40 11.64 -2.39
C ASN A 135 6.09 10.32 -2.79
N ALA A 136 5.92 9.27 -1.99
CA ALA A 136 6.47 7.95 -2.23
C ALA A 136 5.90 7.24 -3.47
N LEU A 137 4.68 7.57 -3.88
CA LEU A 137 3.92 6.86 -4.91
C LEU A 137 3.64 7.71 -6.16
N ASN A 138 4.12 8.95 -6.19
CA ASN A 138 4.16 9.79 -7.39
C ASN A 138 5.36 9.35 -8.27
N HIS A 139 5.12 8.43 -9.20
CA HIS A 139 6.07 8.03 -10.24
C HIS A 139 5.48 8.25 -11.64
#